data_AF-A0A9E1RXT3-F1
#
_entry.id   AF-A0A9E1RXT3-F1
#
_cell.length_a   1.000
_cell.length_b   1.000
_cell.length_c   1.000
_cell.angle_alpha   90.00
_cell.angle_beta   90.00
_cell.angle_gamma   90.00
#
_symmetry.space_group_name_H-M   'P 1'
#
loop_
_entity.id
_entity.type
_entity.pdbx_description
1 polymer ?
#
loop_
_entity_poly.entity_id
_entity_poly.type
_entity_poly.pdbx_seq_one_letter_code
_entity_poly.pdbx_strand_id
1 'polypeptide(L)'
;MARTVLGGIVAALLLGAWGGLVPLEAGSGPYPKLFGTREINSHNLKAFPKWRGMLKRYFKTDQIPEGSCDARIFNQCHLKKWQAFLDSTRDLSATSRRQQIGKVNRYLNSIRYITDIRNWNKEDYWATPQQFFIHDGDCEDYAISKYMSLRALGYTVEELRIVVVEDLNLNVGHAILVVYLGGEGYILDNQIRRVVEHSTIRHYKPYYSMNEVSWWLHKGFRG
;
A
#
# COMPACT_ATOMS: atom_id res chain seq x y z
N MET A 1 7.21 -45.26 48.86
CA MET A 1 8.49 -44.66 48.41
C MET A 1 8.20 -43.20 48.04
N ALA A 2 8.45 -42.26 48.95
CA ALA A 2 9.57 -41.29 48.91
C ALA A 2 9.40 -40.20 47.82
N ARG A 3 8.93 -39.00 48.22
CA ARG A 3 9.62 -37.67 48.22
C ARG A 3 10.00 -37.17 46.81
N THR A 4 9.67 -35.93 46.39
CA THR A 4 10.29 -34.68 46.86
C THR A 4 9.50 -33.43 46.40
N VAL A 5 9.67 -32.35 47.17
CA VAL A 5 9.01 -31.02 47.15
C VAL A 5 9.85 -29.99 46.37
N LEU A 6 9.28 -28.78 46.21
CA LEU A 6 9.83 -27.45 45.81
C LEU A 6 9.70 -27.14 44.31
N GLY A 7 9.23 -25.96 43.89
CA GLY A 7 8.88 -24.74 44.59
C GLY A 7 8.95 -23.55 43.61
N GLY A 8 8.33 -22.42 43.96
CA GLY A 8 8.65 -21.12 43.34
C GLY A 8 7.54 -20.46 42.51
N ILE A 9 6.56 -19.89 43.21
CA ILE A 9 5.80 -18.73 42.72
C ILE A 9 6.74 -17.52 42.81
N VAL A 10 6.90 -16.78 41.71
CA VAL A 10 7.40 -15.39 41.77
C VAL A 10 6.37 -14.50 41.08
N ALA A 11 5.56 -13.86 41.92
CA ALA A 11 4.78 -12.69 41.56
C ALA A 11 5.74 -11.49 41.51
N ALA A 12 5.82 -10.81 40.37
CA ALA A 12 6.52 -9.53 40.24
C ALA A 12 5.51 -8.38 40.41
N LEU A 13 5.82 -7.53 41.38
CA LEU A 13 5.07 -6.39 41.87
C LEU A 13 4.86 -5.32 40.80
N LEU A 14 3.61 -4.86 40.66
CA LEU A 14 3.25 -3.61 40.02
C LEU A 14 3.49 -2.46 41.01
N LEU A 15 4.55 -1.68 40.78
CA LEU A 15 4.68 -0.35 41.37
C LEU A 15 4.18 0.69 40.36
N GLY A 16 3.19 1.46 40.79
CA GLY A 16 2.56 2.51 40.02
C GLY A 16 3.49 3.70 39.76
N ALA A 17 3.28 4.31 38.61
CA ALA A 17 3.64 5.71 38.37
C ALA A 17 2.39 6.41 37.85
N TRP A 18 1.85 7.32 38.66
CA TRP A 18 0.88 8.31 38.21
C TRP A 18 1.59 9.30 37.29
N GLY A 19 1.47 9.09 35.98
CA GLY A 19 1.79 10.08 34.96
C GLY A 19 0.49 10.70 34.46
N GLY A 20 0.33 12.01 34.61
CA GLY A 20 -0.87 12.75 34.23
C GLY A 20 -1.32 12.49 32.79
N LEU A 21 -2.63 12.39 32.60
CA LEU A 21 -3.28 12.39 31.29
C LEU A 21 -3.07 13.74 30.62
N VAL A 22 -2.04 13.86 29.80
CA VAL A 22 -1.97 14.91 28.78
C VAL A 22 -3.00 14.53 27.70
N PRO A 23 -3.97 15.39 27.36
CA PRO A 23 -4.90 15.10 26.27
C PRO A 23 -4.09 14.99 24.97
N LEU A 24 -4.07 13.80 24.37
CA LEU A 24 -3.48 13.54 23.06
C LEU A 24 -4.28 14.32 22.01
N GLU A 25 -3.70 15.40 21.49
CA GLU A 25 -4.14 15.97 20.24
C GLU A 25 -4.06 14.90 19.15
N ALA A 26 -5.15 14.75 18.37
CA ALA A 26 -5.25 13.78 17.29
C ALA A 26 -4.27 14.12 16.16
N GLY A 27 -3.05 13.59 16.26
CA GLY A 27 -1.98 13.77 15.28
C GLY A 27 -0.74 12.94 15.64
N SER A 28 -0.86 11.61 15.71
CA SER A 28 0.28 10.78 16.14
C SER A 28 0.24 9.34 15.60
N GLY A 29 0.25 9.18 14.28
CA GLY A 29 0.86 7.96 13.71
C GLY A 29 2.39 8.09 13.78
N PRO A 30 3.17 6.99 13.77
CA PRO A 30 4.64 7.05 13.77
C PRO A 30 5.26 7.57 12.45
N TYR A 31 4.44 8.04 11.52
CA TYR A 31 4.83 8.34 10.15
C TYR A 31 4.68 9.83 9.81
N PRO A 32 5.55 10.37 8.94
CA PRO A 32 5.54 11.78 8.60
C PRO A 32 4.26 12.17 7.85
N LYS A 33 3.88 13.42 8.00
CA LYS A 33 2.77 14.03 7.25
C LYS A 33 3.13 14.09 5.76
N LEU A 34 2.22 13.67 4.90
CA LEU A 34 2.46 13.70 3.47
C LEU A 34 2.32 15.10 2.89
N PHE A 35 3.24 15.45 2.00
CA PHE A 35 3.24 16.69 1.20
C PHE A 35 3.01 17.98 2.01
N GLY A 36 3.50 18.02 3.26
CA GLY A 36 3.34 19.18 4.16
C GLY A 36 1.89 19.47 4.59
N THR A 37 0.96 18.54 4.34
CA THR A 37 -0.47 18.72 4.65
C THR A 37 -0.81 18.34 6.07
N ARG A 38 -1.98 18.80 6.54
CA ARG A 38 -2.64 18.24 7.74
C ARG A 38 -3.51 17.07 7.31
N GLU A 39 -3.51 16.00 8.11
CA GLU A 39 -4.24 14.77 7.83
C GLU A 39 -5.39 14.58 8.84
N ILE A 40 -6.60 14.37 8.35
CA ILE A 40 -7.77 14.01 9.17
C ILE A 40 -8.10 12.55 8.90
N ASN A 41 -7.87 11.68 9.90
CA ASN A 41 -8.07 10.24 9.78
C ASN A 41 -9.53 9.81 10.00
N SER A 42 -9.94 8.74 9.31
CA SER A 42 -11.13 7.97 9.64
C SER A 42 -10.94 6.48 9.31
N HIS A 43 -11.42 5.61 10.19
CA HIS A 43 -11.49 4.16 9.97
C HIS A 43 -12.72 3.74 9.13
N ASN A 44 -13.60 4.67 8.76
CA ASN A 44 -14.81 4.38 7.99
C ASN A 44 -14.56 4.54 6.48
N LEU A 45 -14.37 3.41 5.79
CA LEU A 45 -14.11 3.38 4.35
C LEU A 45 -15.36 3.46 3.47
N LYS A 46 -16.56 3.73 4.01
CA LYS A 46 -17.81 3.78 3.21
C LYS A 46 -17.74 4.77 2.04
N ALA A 47 -16.97 5.85 2.17
CA ALA A 47 -16.76 6.84 1.12
C ALA A 47 -15.90 6.33 -0.07
N PHE A 48 -15.29 5.15 0.03
CA PHE A 48 -14.40 4.58 -0.98
C PHE A 48 -14.93 3.23 -1.53
N PRO A 49 -16.09 3.23 -2.21
CA PRO A 49 -16.72 2.01 -2.69
C PRO A 49 -15.87 1.26 -3.73
N LYS A 50 -15.08 1.98 -4.56
CA LYS A 50 -14.21 1.37 -5.58
C LYS A 50 -13.06 0.59 -4.93
N TRP A 51 -12.34 1.21 -4.01
CA TRP A 51 -11.31 0.56 -3.18
C TRP A 51 -11.86 -0.65 -2.43
N ARG A 52 -12.96 -0.48 -1.68
CA ARG A 52 -13.60 -1.60 -0.95
C ARG A 52 -14.05 -2.71 -1.88
N GLY A 53 -14.59 -2.35 -3.04
CA GLY A 53 -15.01 -3.30 -4.06
C GLY A 53 -13.81 -4.07 -4.62
N MET A 54 -12.70 -3.39 -4.89
CA MET A 54 -11.44 -4.01 -5.33
C MET A 54 -10.92 -4.98 -4.27
N LEU A 55 -10.81 -4.57 -3.00
CA LEU A 55 -10.41 -5.44 -1.89
C LEU A 55 -11.30 -6.70 -1.79
N LYS A 56 -12.63 -6.50 -1.89
CA LYS A 56 -13.58 -7.61 -1.87
C LYS A 56 -13.34 -8.60 -3.02
N ARG A 57 -13.06 -8.11 -4.24
CA ARG A 57 -12.76 -8.98 -5.38
C ARG A 57 -11.42 -9.70 -5.20
N TYR A 58 -10.40 -8.99 -4.72
CA TYR A 58 -9.07 -9.54 -4.49
C TYR A 58 -9.10 -10.68 -3.46
N PHE A 59 -9.70 -10.46 -2.28
CA PHE A 59 -9.72 -11.44 -1.21
C PHE A 59 -10.77 -12.55 -1.35
N LYS A 60 -11.76 -12.41 -2.25
CA LYS A 60 -12.74 -13.47 -2.57
C LYS A 60 -12.23 -14.44 -3.64
N THR A 61 -11.02 -14.26 -4.14
CA THR A 61 -10.47 -15.16 -5.17
C THR A 61 -10.06 -16.49 -4.51
N ASP A 62 -11.00 -17.42 -4.42
CA ASP A 62 -10.82 -18.68 -3.69
C ASP A 62 -10.07 -19.74 -4.51
N GLN A 63 -10.22 -19.72 -5.85
CA GLN A 63 -9.58 -20.66 -6.76
C GLN A 63 -9.06 -19.95 -8.01
N ILE A 64 -7.77 -20.11 -8.28
CA ILE A 64 -7.13 -19.63 -9.51
C ILE A 64 -7.07 -20.84 -10.47
N PRO A 65 -7.71 -20.78 -11.65
CA PRO A 65 -7.79 -21.92 -12.55
C PRO A 65 -6.42 -22.29 -13.13
N GLU A 66 -6.26 -23.54 -13.56
CA GLU A 66 -5.12 -23.94 -14.38
C GLU A 66 -5.21 -23.32 -15.79
N GLY A 67 -4.07 -23.10 -16.44
CA GLY A 67 -4.03 -22.57 -17.79
C GLY A 67 -2.63 -22.17 -18.26
N SER A 68 -2.51 -21.81 -19.53
CA SER A 68 -1.25 -21.32 -20.13
C SER A 68 -1.02 -19.83 -19.87
N CYS A 69 0.23 -19.39 -19.97
CA CYS A 69 0.61 -17.99 -19.78
C CYS A 69 0.20 -17.04 -20.92
N ASP A 70 -0.39 -17.57 -22.00
CA ASP A 70 -0.90 -16.77 -23.13
C ASP A 70 -2.42 -16.55 -23.03
N ALA A 71 -3.06 -17.11 -22.00
CA ALA A 71 -4.49 -16.96 -21.78
C ALA A 71 -4.84 -15.52 -21.36
N ARG A 72 -5.98 -15.03 -21.82
CA ARG A 72 -6.53 -13.71 -21.46
C ARG A 72 -7.31 -13.71 -20.14
N ILE A 73 -7.08 -14.72 -19.30
CA ILE A 73 -7.71 -14.89 -18.00
C ILE A 73 -6.61 -15.25 -17.02
N PHE A 74 -6.59 -14.58 -15.87
CA PHE A 74 -5.61 -14.85 -14.83
C PHE A 74 -5.73 -16.30 -14.34
N ASN A 75 -4.61 -17.00 -14.28
CA ASN A 75 -4.54 -18.44 -14.01
C ASN A 75 -3.23 -18.79 -13.29
N GLN A 76 -3.01 -20.08 -13.01
CA GLN A 76 -1.84 -20.56 -12.27
C GLN A 76 -0.50 -20.22 -12.92
N CYS A 77 -0.42 -20.13 -14.25
CA CYS A 77 0.82 -19.73 -14.95
C CYS A 77 1.18 -18.27 -14.64
N HIS A 78 0.19 -17.37 -14.68
CA HIS A 78 0.34 -15.96 -14.30
C HIS A 78 0.69 -15.80 -12.81
N LEU A 79 0.01 -16.56 -11.95
CA LEU A 79 0.28 -16.56 -10.51
C LEU A 79 1.71 -16.98 -10.22
N LYS A 80 2.21 -18.06 -10.83
CA LYS A 80 3.59 -18.54 -10.66
C LYS A 80 4.62 -17.49 -11.11
N LYS A 81 4.36 -16.78 -12.22
CA LYS A 81 5.22 -15.66 -12.66
C LYS A 81 5.28 -14.55 -11.61
N TRP A 82 4.13 -14.16 -11.06
CA TRP A 82 4.08 -13.15 -10.01
C TRP A 82 4.75 -13.61 -8.71
N GLN A 83 4.51 -14.85 -8.28
CA GLN A 83 5.16 -15.46 -7.13
C GLN A 83 6.67 -15.50 -7.28
N ALA A 84 7.19 -15.96 -8.42
CA ALA A 84 8.64 -15.97 -8.69
C ALA A 84 9.25 -14.56 -8.62
N PHE A 85 8.51 -13.54 -9.10
CA PHE A 85 8.91 -12.14 -8.92
C PHE A 85 8.98 -11.74 -7.43
N LEU A 86 7.94 -12.07 -6.65
CA LEU A 86 7.88 -11.76 -5.22
C LEU A 86 8.99 -12.47 -4.44
N ASP A 87 9.23 -13.75 -4.70
CA ASP A 87 10.26 -14.54 -4.04
C ASP A 87 11.65 -13.96 -4.31
N SER A 88 11.97 -13.67 -5.58
CA SER A 88 13.24 -13.01 -5.95
C SER A 88 13.40 -11.59 -5.36
N THR A 89 12.32 -11.00 -4.87
CA THR A 89 12.31 -9.68 -4.23
C THR A 89 12.45 -9.80 -2.71
N ARG A 90 11.94 -10.88 -2.10
CA ARG A 90 12.01 -11.16 -0.66
C ARG A 90 13.46 -11.32 -0.18
N ASP A 91 14.31 -11.96 -0.96
CA ASP A 91 15.67 -12.39 -0.58
C ASP A 91 16.73 -11.26 -0.48
N LEU A 92 16.29 -10.01 -0.32
CA LEU A 92 17.16 -8.84 -0.16
C LEU A 92 17.26 -8.51 1.38
N SER A 93 18.43 -8.16 1.96
CA SER A 93 18.62 -7.74 3.38
C SER A 93 18.57 -6.21 3.67
N ALA A 94 18.03 -5.76 4.83
CA ALA A 94 17.69 -4.38 5.34
C ALA A 94 17.95 -3.10 4.51
N THR A 95 19.09 -2.95 3.83
CA THR A 95 19.24 -2.17 2.57
C THR A 95 18.17 -2.54 1.52
N SER A 96 17.49 -3.66 1.75
CA SER A 96 16.54 -4.35 0.94
C SER A 96 15.18 -3.77 0.92
N ARG A 97 14.65 -3.20 1.99
CA ARG A 97 13.28 -2.67 1.91
C ARG A 97 13.21 -1.55 0.89
N ARG A 98 14.23 -0.68 0.86
CA ARG A 98 14.44 0.32 -0.21
C ARG A 98 14.64 -0.32 -1.59
N GLN A 99 15.44 -1.38 -1.70
CA GLN A 99 15.64 -2.09 -2.97
C GLN A 99 14.38 -2.84 -3.45
N GLN A 100 13.59 -3.39 -2.52
CA GLN A 100 12.34 -4.12 -2.72
C GLN A 100 11.30 -3.19 -3.30
N ILE A 101 11.03 -2.05 -2.64
CA ILE A 101 10.09 -1.07 -3.18
C ILE A 101 10.56 -0.52 -4.53
N GLY A 102 11.88 -0.35 -4.72
CA GLY A 102 12.45 0.01 -6.01
C GLY A 102 12.24 -1.06 -7.09
N LYS A 103 12.39 -2.34 -6.74
CA LYS A 103 12.19 -3.48 -7.65
C LYS A 103 10.71 -3.68 -7.99
N VAL A 104 9.81 -3.53 -7.01
CA VAL A 104 8.35 -3.50 -7.21
C VAL A 104 7.95 -2.34 -8.13
N ASN A 105 8.46 -1.13 -7.87
CA ASN A 105 8.15 0.02 -8.73
C ASN A 105 8.58 -0.24 -10.18
N ARG A 106 9.81 -0.71 -10.39
CA ARG A 106 10.33 -1.00 -11.75
C ARG A 106 9.59 -2.13 -12.44
N TYR A 107 9.30 -3.22 -11.72
CA TYR A 107 8.61 -4.39 -12.29
C TYR A 107 7.21 -4.00 -12.78
N LEU A 108 6.42 -3.32 -11.94
CA LEU A 108 5.06 -2.95 -12.34
C LEU A 108 5.04 -1.81 -13.34
N ASN A 109 5.98 -0.86 -13.30
CA ASN A 109 6.11 0.18 -14.34
C ASN A 109 6.56 -0.35 -15.72
N SER A 110 6.86 -1.65 -15.85
CA SER A 110 7.13 -2.27 -17.17
C SER A 110 5.86 -2.69 -17.90
N ILE A 111 4.74 -2.79 -17.17
CA ILE A 111 3.41 -3.01 -17.74
C ILE A 111 3.00 -1.73 -18.49
N ARG A 112 2.12 -1.85 -19.48
CA ARG A 112 1.69 -0.70 -20.30
C ARG A 112 0.65 0.12 -19.56
N TYR A 113 0.58 1.42 -19.84
CA TYR A 113 -0.52 2.25 -19.34
C TYR A 113 -1.72 2.11 -20.27
N ILE A 114 -2.88 1.73 -19.74
CA ILE A 114 -4.14 1.63 -20.47
C ILE A 114 -5.27 2.15 -19.59
N THR A 115 -5.97 3.18 -20.09
CA THR A 115 -7.10 3.82 -19.40
C THR A 115 -8.28 2.87 -19.20
N ASP A 116 -9.02 3.07 -18.13
CA ASP A 116 -10.23 2.30 -17.84
C ASP A 116 -11.31 2.34 -18.92
N ILE A 117 -11.47 3.46 -19.62
CA ILE A 117 -12.46 3.53 -20.71
C ILE A 117 -12.15 2.51 -21.82
N ARG A 118 -10.86 2.23 -22.05
CA ARG A 118 -10.41 1.26 -23.05
C ARG A 118 -10.50 -0.18 -22.55
N ASN A 119 -10.24 -0.43 -21.26
CA ASN A 119 -10.26 -1.77 -20.68
C ASN A 119 -11.67 -2.24 -20.29
N TRP A 120 -12.46 -1.35 -19.70
CA TRP A 120 -13.69 -1.70 -18.98
C TRP A 120 -14.93 -0.94 -19.47
N ASN A 121 -14.76 -0.01 -20.42
CA ASN A 121 -15.81 0.92 -20.86
C ASN A 121 -16.43 1.69 -19.67
N LYS A 122 -15.58 2.12 -18.75
CA LYS A 122 -15.92 2.88 -17.54
C LYS A 122 -14.97 4.06 -17.39
N GLU A 123 -15.44 5.12 -16.76
CA GLU A 123 -14.60 6.30 -16.50
C GLU A 123 -13.49 6.01 -15.49
N ASP A 124 -13.78 5.19 -14.46
CA ASP A 124 -12.82 4.81 -13.43
C ASP A 124 -13.31 3.49 -12.77
N TYR A 125 -12.47 2.46 -12.84
CA TYR A 125 -12.62 1.10 -12.39
C TYR A 125 -11.31 0.58 -11.77
N TRP A 126 -11.28 0.48 -10.44
CA TRP A 126 -10.08 0.03 -9.73
C TRP A 126 -9.87 -1.47 -9.89
N ALA A 127 -8.95 -1.91 -10.75
CA ALA A 127 -8.67 -3.29 -11.04
C ALA A 127 -7.95 -4.00 -9.87
N THR A 128 -8.16 -5.31 -9.74
CA THR A 128 -7.32 -6.13 -8.85
C THR A 128 -5.95 -6.39 -9.51
N PRO A 129 -4.90 -6.76 -8.75
CA PRO A 129 -3.62 -7.17 -9.35
C PRO A 129 -3.78 -8.26 -10.42
N GLN A 130 -4.68 -9.23 -10.22
CA GLN A 130 -4.95 -10.27 -11.22
C GLN A 130 -5.48 -9.68 -12.53
N GLN A 131 -6.38 -8.69 -12.45
CA GLN A 131 -6.91 -8.00 -13.63
C GLN A 131 -5.83 -7.15 -14.29
N PHE A 132 -5.05 -6.41 -13.50
CA PHE A 132 -3.96 -5.57 -13.98
C PHE A 132 -2.89 -6.36 -14.75
N PHE A 133 -2.50 -7.56 -14.28
CA PHE A 133 -1.54 -8.41 -14.99
C PHE A 133 -2.05 -8.96 -16.34
N ILE A 134 -3.36 -8.93 -16.59
CA ILE A 134 -3.98 -9.45 -17.81
C ILE A 134 -4.34 -8.32 -18.77
N HIS A 135 -4.84 -7.21 -18.23
CA HIS A 135 -5.43 -6.12 -19.01
C HIS A 135 -4.57 -4.86 -19.04
N ASP A 136 -3.41 -4.87 -18.40
CA ASP A 136 -2.70 -3.64 -18.04
C ASP A 136 -3.59 -2.74 -17.15
N GLY A 137 -3.30 -1.44 -17.02
CA GLY A 137 -4.17 -0.52 -16.28
C GLY A 137 -3.66 0.92 -16.26
N ASP A 138 -4.35 1.77 -15.51
CA ASP A 138 -3.99 3.17 -15.29
C ASP A 138 -3.54 3.42 -13.84
N CYS A 139 -3.45 4.69 -13.43
CA CYS A 139 -2.63 5.10 -12.29
C CYS A 139 -2.99 4.40 -10.97
N GLU A 140 -4.27 4.22 -10.68
CA GLU A 140 -4.74 3.52 -9.50
C GLU A 140 -4.38 2.04 -9.57
N ASP A 141 -4.44 1.41 -10.74
CA ASP A 141 -4.14 0.00 -10.90
C ASP A 141 -2.66 -0.30 -10.66
N TYR A 142 -1.77 0.62 -11.09
CA TYR A 142 -0.36 0.58 -10.69
C TYR A 142 -0.21 0.71 -9.18
N ALA A 143 -0.87 1.70 -8.55
CA ALA A 143 -0.74 1.95 -7.12
C ALA A 143 -1.25 0.74 -6.30
N ILE A 144 -2.40 0.18 -6.68
CA ILE A 144 -3.03 -1.01 -6.09
C ILE A 144 -2.15 -2.24 -6.26
N SER A 145 -1.62 -2.48 -7.46
CA SER A 145 -0.79 -3.66 -7.73
C SER A 145 0.54 -3.60 -6.99
N LYS A 146 1.12 -2.40 -6.84
CA LYS A 146 2.30 -2.17 -6.00
C LYS A 146 1.97 -2.38 -4.52
N TYR A 147 0.83 -1.86 -4.05
CA TYR A 147 0.35 -2.02 -2.68
C TYR A 147 0.23 -3.51 -2.34
N MET A 148 -0.51 -4.27 -3.14
CA MET A 148 -0.77 -5.69 -2.89
C MET A 148 0.49 -6.56 -3.03
N SER A 149 1.40 -6.21 -3.95
CA SER A 149 2.70 -6.89 -4.04
C SER A 149 3.53 -6.67 -2.77
N LEU A 150 3.54 -5.46 -2.21
CA LEU A 150 4.25 -5.17 -0.96
C LEU A 150 3.58 -5.82 0.25
N ARG A 151 2.24 -5.88 0.29
CA ARG A 151 1.50 -6.67 1.29
C ARG A 151 1.91 -8.14 1.25
N ALA A 152 2.02 -8.74 0.05
CA ALA A 152 2.49 -10.13 -0.12
C ALA A 152 3.96 -10.33 0.29
N LEU A 153 4.79 -9.27 0.20
CA LEU A 153 6.17 -9.24 0.70
C LEU A 153 6.27 -9.02 2.22
N GLY A 154 5.14 -8.85 2.91
CA GLY A 154 5.08 -8.73 4.38
C GLY A 154 5.11 -7.29 4.91
N TYR A 155 4.91 -6.27 4.06
CA TYR A 155 4.72 -4.89 4.52
C TYR A 155 3.36 -4.79 5.23
N THR A 156 3.30 -4.07 6.35
CA THR A 156 2.05 -3.94 7.12
C THR A 156 1.10 -2.96 6.45
N VAL A 157 -0.17 -2.98 6.86
CA VAL A 157 -1.20 -2.08 6.32
C VAL A 157 -0.88 -0.62 6.65
N GLU A 158 -0.25 -0.38 7.80
CA GLU A 158 0.12 0.95 8.30
C GLU A 158 1.31 1.55 7.54
N GLU A 159 2.18 0.70 6.98
CA GLU A 159 3.35 1.13 6.18
C GLU A 159 2.97 1.60 4.77
N LEU A 160 1.74 1.36 4.32
CA LEU A 160 1.33 1.56 2.93
C LEU A 160 0.08 2.42 2.84
N ARG A 161 0.07 3.40 1.94
CA ARG A 161 -1.16 4.13 1.59
C ARG A 161 -1.19 4.44 0.09
N ILE A 162 -2.33 4.16 -0.55
CA ILE A 162 -2.63 4.76 -1.85
C ILE A 162 -2.98 6.22 -1.62
N VAL A 163 -2.43 7.13 -2.41
CA VAL A 163 -2.69 8.57 -2.32
C VAL A 163 -3.29 9.01 -3.65
N VAL A 164 -4.44 9.67 -3.59
CA VAL A 164 -5.02 10.35 -4.74
C VAL A 164 -4.63 11.81 -4.67
N VAL A 165 -4.02 12.29 -5.76
CA VAL A 165 -3.45 13.62 -5.89
C VAL A 165 -3.98 14.31 -7.15
N GLU A 166 -3.84 15.62 -7.18
CA GLU A 166 -3.83 16.40 -8.41
C GLU A 166 -2.37 16.57 -8.83
N ASP A 167 -2.05 16.14 -10.05
CA ASP A 167 -0.78 16.50 -10.69
C ASP A 167 -0.91 17.91 -11.26
N LEU A 168 -0.24 18.87 -10.61
CA LEU A 168 -0.27 20.28 -11.00
C LEU A 168 0.51 20.58 -12.29
N ASN A 169 1.42 19.70 -12.70
CA ASN A 169 2.12 19.87 -13.98
C ASN A 169 1.23 19.47 -15.15
N LEU A 170 0.43 18.42 -14.97
CA LEU A 170 -0.45 17.87 -16.01
C LEU A 170 -1.90 18.34 -15.90
N ASN A 171 -2.27 18.94 -14.77
CA ASN A 171 -3.61 19.37 -14.42
C ASN A 171 -4.65 18.24 -14.50
N VAL A 172 -4.30 17.07 -13.94
CA VAL A 172 -5.15 15.86 -13.92
C VAL A 172 -5.16 15.21 -12.54
N GLY A 173 -6.22 14.44 -12.26
CA GLY A 173 -6.21 13.50 -11.13
C GLY A 173 -5.21 12.38 -11.38
N HIS A 174 -4.52 11.94 -10.32
CA HIS A 174 -3.52 10.88 -10.38
C HIS A 174 -3.53 10.07 -9.09
N ALA A 175 -3.09 8.81 -9.17
CA ALA A 175 -2.99 7.91 -8.02
C ALA A 175 -1.58 7.33 -7.91
N ILE A 176 -1.04 7.36 -6.69
CA ILE A 176 0.31 6.90 -6.36
C ILE A 176 0.28 6.06 -5.09
N LEU A 177 1.37 5.33 -4.83
CA LEU A 177 1.56 4.62 -3.58
C LEU A 177 2.63 5.33 -2.75
N VAL A 178 2.36 5.56 -1.46
CA VAL A 178 3.41 5.85 -0.48
C VAL A 178 3.73 4.61 0.35
N VAL A 179 5.03 4.42 0.59
CA VAL A 179 5.57 3.41 1.51
C VAL A 179 6.38 4.11 2.59
N TYR A 180 6.03 3.90 3.84
CA TYR A 180 6.77 4.43 4.97
C TYR A 180 7.91 3.48 5.36
N LEU A 181 9.14 3.98 5.40
CA LEU A 181 10.34 3.22 5.78
C LEU A 181 11.31 4.11 6.55
N GLY A 182 11.75 3.66 7.73
CA GLY A 182 12.79 4.37 8.49
C GLY A 182 12.41 5.80 8.89
N GLY A 183 11.11 6.06 9.13
CA GLY A 183 10.62 7.40 9.49
C GLY A 183 10.32 8.31 8.29
N GLU A 184 10.57 7.86 7.06
CA GLU A 184 10.35 8.64 5.83
C GLU A 184 9.26 8.03 4.96
N GLY A 185 8.58 8.85 4.15
CA GLY A 185 7.61 8.40 3.16
C GLY A 185 8.16 8.41 1.74
N TYR A 186 8.08 7.28 1.05
CA TYR A 186 8.60 7.12 -0.30
C TYR A 186 7.50 6.87 -1.31
N ILE A 187 7.54 7.60 -2.42
CA ILE A 187 6.56 7.52 -3.49
C ILE A 187 6.98 6.50 -4.54
N LEU A 188 6.04 5.61 -4.84
CA LEU A 188 6.08 4.69 -5.96
C LEU A 188 4.96 5.10 -6.92
N ASP A 189 5.37 5.46 -8.12
CA ASP A 189 4.52 6.11 -9.12
C ASP A 189 4.84 5.53 -10.50
N ASN A 190 3.85 5.47 -11.40
CA ASN A 190 4.02 5.04 -12.78
C ASN A 190 4.55 6.17 -13.69
N GLN A 191 4.42 7.44 -13.31
CA GLN A 191 5.01 8.56 -14.04
C GLN A 191 6.47 8.80 -13.67
N ILE A 192 6.83 8.67 -12.39
CA ILE A 192 8.21 8.78 -11.88
C ILE A 192 8.86 7.38 -11.76
N ARG A 193 9.83 7.09 -12.64
CA ARG A 193 10.53 5.78 -12.67
C ARG A 193 11.28 5.44 -11.38
N ARG A 194 11.79 6.44 -10.67
CA ARG A 194 12.56 6.27 -9.44
C ARG A 194 11.65 6.39 -8.23
N VAL A 195 11.96 5.62 -7.19
CA VAL A 195 11.36 5.84 -5.88
C VAL A 195 12.01 7.06 -5.25
N VAL A 196 11.20 8.05 -4.90
CA VAL A 196 11.65 9.34 -4.34
C VAL A 196 10.94 9.63 -3.02
N GLU A 197 11.50 10.50 -2.20
CA GLU A 197 10.85 10.95 -0.97
C GLU A 197 9.68 11.87 -1.31
N HIS A 198 8.57 11.72 -0.61
CA HIS A 198 7.37 12.53 -0.86
C HIS A 198 7.64 14.03 -0.71
N SER A 199 8.55 14.41 0.19
CA SER A 199 8.95 15.80 0.49
C SER A 199 9.63 16.50 -0.69
N THR A 200 10.20 15.73 -1.63
CA THR A 200 10.89 16.25 -2.82
C THR A 200 9.94 16.56 -3.98
N ILE A 201 8.70 16.06 -3.93
CA ILE A 201 7.70 16.26 -4.98
C ILE A 201 6.84 17.49 -4.65
N ARG A 202 6.97 18.54 -5.47
CA ARG A 202 6.25 19.82 -5.30
C ARG A 202 4.96 19.95 -6.09
N HIS A 203 4.79 19.14 -7.13
CA HIS A 203 3.67 19.25 -8.07
C HIS A 203 2.49 18.33 -7.73
N TYR A 204 2.57 17.53 -6.67
CA TYR A 204 1.45 16.68 -6.23
C TYR A 204 0.72 17.32 -5.06
N LYS A 205 -0.52 17.74 -5.32
CA LYS A 205 -1.45 18.24 -4.31
C LYS A 205 -2.35 17.07 -3.87
N PRO A 206 -2.17 16.52 -2.66
CA PRO A 206 -2.97 15.37 -2.23
C PRO A 206 -4.40 15.78 -1.85
N TYR A 207 -5.36 14.94 -2.23
CA TYR A 207 -6.75 15.04 -1.79
C TYR A 207 -7.00 14.14 -0.57
N TYR A 208 -6.77 12.84 -0.73
CA TYR A 208 -6.91 11.85 0.33
C TYR A 208 -5.91 10.71 0.12
N SER A 209 -5.61 9.99 1.20
CA SER A 209 -4.89 8.72 1.14
C SER A 209 -5.68 7.64 1.86
N MET A 210 -5.44 6.37 1.52
CA MET A 210 -6.14 5.24 2.12
C MET A 210 -5.31 3.96 2.15
N ASN A 211 -5.69 3.05 3.04
CA ASN A 211 -5.22 1.68 3.09
C ASN A 211 -6.41 0.73 3.36
N GLU A 212 -6.13 -0.53 3.71
CA GLU A 212 -7.18 -1.54 3.92
C GLU A 212 -8.17 -1.21 5.05
N VAL A 213 -7.78 -0.37 6.02
CA VAL A 213 -8.56 -0.16 7.26
C VAL A 213 -8.87 1.31 7.55
N SER A 214 -8.29 2.26 6.81
CA SER A 214 -8.36 3.70 7.13
C SER A 214 -8.16 4.57 5.91
N TRP A 215 -8.63 5.81 6.02
CA TRP A 215 -8.32 6.88 5.08
C TRP A 215 -8.02 8.19 5.79
N TRP A 216 -7.35 9.10 5.09
CA TRP A 216 -6.94 10.40 5.58
C TRP A 216 -7.30 11.47 4.56
N LEU A 217 -8.03 12.51 4.99
CA LEU A 217 -8.24 13.72 4.19
C LEU A 217 -7.04 14.65 4.34
N HIS A 218 -6.45 15.08 3.22
CA HIS A 218 -5.34 16.03 3.23
C HIS A 218 -5.86 17.47 3.10
N LYS A 219 -5.42 18.37 4.00
CA LYS A 219 -5.80 19.78 4.00
C LYS A 219 -4.59 20.71 4.12
N GLY A 220 -4.73 21.90 3.55
CA GLY A 220 -3.75 22.98 3.71
C GLY A 220 -2.45 22.76 2.92
N PHE A 221 -2.52 22.10 1.77
CA PHE A 221 -1.41 22.06 0.81
C PHE A 221 -1.03 23.49 0.40
N ARG A 222 0.27 23.80 0.37
CA ARG A 222 0.81 25.15 0.10
C ARG A 222 1.77 25.23 -1.10
N GLY A 223 2.08 24.12 -1.76
CA GLY A 223 3.12 24.05 -2.80
C GLY A 223 4.53 23.98 -2.22
#